data_AF-A0A925XF26-F1
#
_entry.id   AF-A0A925XF26-F1
#
_cell.length_a   1.000
_cell.length_b   1.000
_cell.length_c   1.000
_cell.angle_alpha   90.00
_cell.angle_beta   90.00
_cell.angle_gamma   90.00
#
_symmetry.space_group_name_H-M   'P 1'
#
loop_
_entity.id
_entity.type
_entity.pdbx_description
1 polymer ?
#
loop_
_entity_poly.entity_id
_entity_poly.type
_entity_poly.pdbx_seq_one_letter_code
_entity_poly.pdbx_strand_id
1 'polypeptide(L)'
;MLFETRLTWCSAVSVVAVIVIASSVQGADRISFNEQIRPLLSDRCLACHGPDEKHREADLRLDIRADAVGTMDSPHAIVPGKPEESPLWQRITSTDPDLQMPPPAAKKPRFTPD
;
A
#
# COMPACT_ATOMS: atom_id res chain seq x y z
N MET A 1 -19.79 -33.01 -60.38
CA MET A 1 -19.35 -31.69 -59.88
C MET A 1 -20.06 -31.29 -58.57
N LEU A 2 -20.23 -32.19 -57.58
CA LEU A 2 -21.00 -31.91 -56.36
C LEU A 2 -20.34 -32.46 -55.07
N PHE A 3 -19.01 -32.56 -55.02
CA PHE A 3 -18.31 -33.12 -53.85
C PHE A 3 -17.22 -32.23 -53.24
N GLU A 4 -17.01 -31.02 -53.75
CA GLU A 4 -15.89 -30.16 -53.31
C GLU A 4 -16.29 -28.97 -52.41
N THR A 5 -17.58 -28.75 -52.18
CA THR A 5 -18.06 -27.56 -51.43
C THR A 5 -18.33 -27.79 -49.95
N ARG A 6 -18.12 -29.01 -49.42
CA ARG A 6 -18.38 -29.31 -48.00
C ARG A 6 -17.14 -29.31 -47.09
N LEU A 7 -15.93 -29.26 -47.66
CA LEU A 7 -14.69 -29.42 -46.88
C LEU A 7 -14.03 -28.09 -46.45
N THR A 8 -14.44 -26.96 -47.01
CA THR A 8 -13.91 -25.64 -46.62
C THR A 8 -14.58 -25.04 -45.38
N TRP A 9 -15.66 -25.67 -44.88
CA TRP A 9 -16.50 -25.20 -43.77
C TRP A 9 -16.28 -25.96 -42.45
N CYS A 10 -15.14 -26.62 -42.26
CA CYS A 10 -14.74 -27.15 -40.93
C CYS A 10 -13.52 -26.43 -40.35
N SER A 11 -12.63 -25.88 -41.19
CA SER A 11 -11.36 -25.32 -40.72
C SER A 11 -11.46 -23.92 -40.13
N ALA A 12 -12.52 -23.16 -40.43
CA ALA A 12 -12.65 -21.77 -39.98
C ALA A 12 -13.18 -21.63 -38.53
N VAL A 13 -13.89 -22.64 -38.01
CA VAL A 13 -14.53 -22.56 -36.68
C VAL A 13 -13.57 -22.91 -35.55
N SER A 14 -12.57 -23.79 -35.78
CA SER A 14 -11.64 -24.22 -34.72
C SER A 14 -10.55 -23.21 -34.38
N VAL A 15 -10.16 -22.30 -35.29
CA VAL A 15 -9.02 -21.40 -35.03
C VAL A 15 -9.42 -20.21 -34.14
N VAL A 16 -10.68 -19.78 -34.16
CA VAL A 16 -11.14 -18.60 -33.40
C VAL A 16 -11.22 -18.88 -31.89
N ALA A 17 -11.49 -20.11 -31.48
CA ALA A 17 -11.68 -20.46 -30.06
C ALA A 17 -10.39 -20.45 -29.22
N VAL A 18 -9.20 -20.54 -29.84
CA VAL A 18 -7.91 -20.64 -29.12
C VAL A 18 -7.36 -19.26 -28.73
N ILE A 19 -7.78 -18.18 -29.40
CA ILE A 19 -7.18 -16.85 -29.22
C ILE A 19 -7.68 -16.11 -27.95
N VAL A 20 -8.80 -16.54 -27.36
CA VAL A 20 -9.46 -15.79 -26.27
C VAL A 20 -8.89 -16.07 -24.87
N ILE A 21 -8.01 -17.07 -24.69
CA ILE A 21 -7.62 -17.55 -23.35
C ILE A 21 -6.35 -16.86 -22.78
N ALA A 22 -5.61 -16.06 -23.55
CA ALA A 22 -4.26 -15.61 -23.17
C ALA A 22 -4.15 -14.16 -22.67
N SER A 23 -5.09 -13.66 -21.88
CA SER A 23 -4.98 -12.31 -21.28
C SER A 23 -5.41 -12.29 -19.82
N SER A 24 -4.60 -12.93 -18.98
CA SER A 24 -4.70 -12.78 -17.53
C SER A 24 -3.30 -12.76 -16.91
N VAL A 25 -2.43 -11.86 -17.41
CA VAL A 25 -1.27 -11.43 -16.63
C VAL A 25 -1.78 -10.31 -15.71
N GLN A 26 -2.31 -10.72 -14.56
CA GLN A 26 -2.48 -9.81 -13.42
C GLN A 26 -1.07 -9.43 -12.97
N GLY A 27 -0.59 -8.25 -13.36
CA GLY A 27 0.59 -7.67 -12.73
C GLY A 27 0.30 -7.46 -11.26
N ALA A 28 1.25 -7.77 -10.37
CA ALA A 28 1.13 -7.45 -8.95
C ALA A 28 0.74 -5.97 -8.81
N ASP A 29 -0.41 -5.71 -8.17
CA ASP A 29 -0.91 -4.35 -7.99
C ASP A 29 0.17 -3.52 -7.31
N ARG A 30 0.62 -2.47 -8.00
CA ARG A 30 1.56 -1.51 -7.41
C ARG A 30 0.85 -0.85 -6.24
N ILE A 31 1.46 -0.89 -5.06
CA ILE A 31 0.95 -0.20 -3.88
C ILE A 31 0.86 1.31 -4.19
N SER A 32 -0.36 1.82 -4.18
CA SER A 32 -0.65 3.24 -4.38
C SER A 32 -0.65 3.96 -3.03
N PHE A 33 0.28 4.89 -2.83
CA PHE A 33 0.36 5.62 -1.56
C PHE A 33 -0.96 6.35 -1.25
N ASN A 34 -1.54 7.03 -2.23
CA ASN A 34 -2.73 7.85 -2.00
C ASN A 34 -3.98 7.03 -1.73
N GLU A 35 -4.11 5.85 -2.34
CA GLU A 35 -5.31 5.02 -2.23
C GLU A 35 -5.22 4.03 -1.06
N GLN A 36 -4.02 3.53 -0.76
CA GLN A 36 -3.84 2.44 0.22
C GLN A 36 -3.17 2.92 1.51
N ILE A 37 -2.17 3.80 1.44
CA ILE A 37 -1.34 4.16 2.61
C ILE A 37 -1.88 5.42 3.30
N ARG A 38 -2.21 6.46 2.54
CA ARG A 38 -2.68 7.75 3.07
C ARG A 38 -3.95 7.61 3.94
N PRO A 39 -4.96 6.79 3.60
CA PRO A 39 -6.12 6.60 4.46
C PRO A 39 -5.75 5.99 5.82
N LEU A 40 -4.80 5.06 5.86
CA LEU A 40 -4.31 4.45 7.10
C LEU A 40 -3.62 5.49 8.01
N LEU A 41 -2.76 6.34 7.43
CA LEU A 41 -2.11 7.42 8.17
C LEU A 41 -3.14 8.45 8.65
N SER A 42 -4.11 8.79 7.82
CA SER A 42 -5.16 9.76 8.16
C SER A 42 -6.03 9.31 9.32
N ASP A 43 -6.35 8.02 9.41
CA ASP A 43 -7.17 7.48 10.50
C ASP A 43 -6.42 7.39 11.83
N ARG A 44 -5.12 7.02 11.77
CA ARG A 44 -4.39 6.52 12.95
C ARG A 44 -3.21 7.39 13.39
N CYS A 45 -2.70 8.27 12.54
CA CYS A 45 -1.44 8.98 12.78
C CYS A 45 -1.57 10.51 12.72
N LEU A 46 -2.36 11.05 11.78
CA LEU A 46 -2.35 12.50 11.51
C LEU A 46 -3.00 13.36 12.60
N ALA A 47 -3.71 12.77 13.57
CA ALA A 47 -4.24 13.50 14.71
C ALA A 47 -3.11 14.05 15.62
N CYS A 48 -2.05 13.26 15.84
CA CYS A 48 -0.89 13.64 16.67
C CYS A 48 0.37 13.94 15.85
N HIS A 49 0.46 13.50 14.59
CA HIS A 49 1.65 13.69 13.74
C HIS A 49 1.29 14.35 12.39
N GLY A 50 0.30 15.25 12.41
CA GLY A 50 -0.19 15.97 11.24
C GLY A 50 0.00 17.49 11.36
N PRO A 51 -0.77 18.28 10.59
CA PRO A 51 -0.55 19.72 10.46
C PRO A 51 -0.90 20.54 11.71
N ASP A 52 -1.65 19.97 12.67
CA ASP A 52 -2.07 20.70 13.87
C ASP A 52 -0.93 20.81 14.89
N GLU A 53 -0.27 21.96 14.92
CA GLU A 53 0.82 22.29 15.86
C GLU A 53 0.45 22.09 17.33
N LYS A 54 -0.81 22.31 17.72
CA LYS A 54 -1.22 22.26 19.14
C LYS A 54 -1.29 20.84 19.68
N HIS A 55 -1.56 19.88 18.80
CA HIS A 55 -1.65 18.46 19.14
C HIS A 55 -0.45 17.68 18.59
N ARG A 56 0.52 18.34 17.94
CA ARG A 56 1.65 17.67 17.30
C ARG A 56 2.64 17.15 18.33
N GLU A 57 2.90 15.86 18.26
CA GLU A 57 3.87 15.16 19.08
C GLU A 57 5.20 15.00 18.33
N ALA A 58 6.31 15.09 19.07
CA ALA A 58 7.68 14.93 18.59
C ALA A 58 8.09 15.86 17.42
N ASP A 59 7.35 16.94 17.21
CA ASP A 59 7.45 17.84 16.05
C ASP A 59 7.47 17.09 14.70
N LEU A 60 6.84 15.91 14.65
CA LEU A 60 6.86 15.02 13.50
C LEU A 60 5.65 15.24 12.60
N ARG A 61 5.91 15.38 11.30
CA ARG A 61 4.89 15.54 10.24
C ARG A 61 4.89 14.35 9.30
N LEU A 62 3.92 13.45 9.47
CA LEU A 62 3.74 12.27 8.59
C LEU A 62 2.95 12.60 7.30
N ASP A 63 2.29 13.74 7.25
CA ASP A 63 1.59 14.24 6.06
C ASP A 63 2.53 14.89 5.03
N ILE A 64 3.75 15.26 5.43
CA ILE A 64 4.78 15.83 4.55
C ILE A 64 5.89 14.80 4.35
N ARG A 65 6.10 14.39 3.09
CA ARG A 65 7.12 13.37 2.75
C ARG A 65 8.52 13.79 3.20
N ALA A 66 8.88 15.06 3.02
CA ALA A 66 10.21 15.57 3.37
C ALA A 66 10.48 15.41 4.88
N ASP A 67 9.50 15.70 5.72
CA ASP A 67 9.63 15.61 7.18
C ASP A 67 9.55 14.16 7.65
N ALA A 68 8.65 13.35 7.06
CA ALA A 68 8.52 11.93 7.39
C ALA A 68 9.79 11.13 7.08
N VAL A 69 10.51 11.49 6.01
CA VAL A 69 11.78 10.85 5.61
C VAL A 69 12.99 11.52 6.26
N GLY A 70 12.92 12.84 6.47
CA GLY A 70 13.88 13.69 7.17
C GLY A 70 15.37 13.49 6.80
N THR A 71 16.24 14.07 7.62
CA THR A 71 17.68 13.81 7.65
C THR A 71 18.05 13.26 9.03
N MET A 72 19.30 12.80 9.22
CA MET A 72 19.75 12.26 10.52
C MET A 72 19.55 13.23 11.70
N ASP A 73 19.53 14.54 11.44
CA ASP A 73 19.44 15.60 12.45
C ASP A 73 18.00 16.11 12.69
N SER A 74 17.01 15.63 11.93
CA SER A 74 15.59 15.97 12.10
C SER A 74 14.80 14.74 12.58
N PRO A 75 13.66 14.90 13.26
CA PRO A 75 12.76 13.78 13.51
C PRO A 75 12.35 13.17 12.15
N HIS A 76 12.82 11.96 11.87
CA HIS A 76 12.43 11.16 10.71
C HIS A 76 11.77 9.88 11.19
N ALA A 77 10.72 9.46 10.49
CA ALA A 77 9.96 8.27 10.84
C ALA A 77 10.18 7.12 9.85
N ILE A 78 10.65 7.43 8.63
CA ILE A 78 10.72 6.47 7.53
C ILE A 78 12.12 6.50 6.90
N VAL A 79 12.78 5.35 6.87
CA VAL A 79 14.02 5.13 6.12
C VAL A 79 13.67 4.42 4.81
N PRO A 80 13.74 5.10 3.64
CA PRO A 80 13.30 4.52 2.37
C PRO A 80 14.04 3.22 2.04
N GLY A 81 13.27 2.17 1.73
CA GLY A 81 13.80 0.84 1.38
C GLY A 81 14.30 0.00 2.56
N LYS A 82 14.28 0.53 3.79
CA LYS A 82 14.75 -0.14 5.01
C LYS A 82 13.66 -0.07 6.09
N PRO A 83 12.59 -0.87 5.99
CA PRO A 83 11.48 -0.83 6.95
C PRO A 83 11.97 -1.09 8.38
N GLU A 84 12.85 -2.06 8.60
CA GLU A 84 13.36 -2.40 9.95
C GLU A 84 14.18 -1.26 10.60
N GLU A 85 14.80 -0.39 9.80
CA GLU A 85 15.51 0.80 10.27
C GLU A 85 14.57 2.00 10.47
N SER A 86 13.30 1.89 10.06
CA SER A 86 12.32 2.98 10.15
C SER A 86 11.65 3.03 11.52
N PRO A 87 11.74 4.15 12.27
CA PRO A 87 11.03 4.30 13.54
C PRO A 87 9.53 4.03 13.41
N LEU A 88 8.87 4.48 12.33
CA LEU A 88 7.45 4.21 12.07
C LEU A 88 7.15 2.71 12.12
N TRP A 89 7.96 1.90 11.45
CA TRP A 89 7.79 0.44 11.42
C TRP A 89 7.93 -0.18 12.81
N GLN A 90 8.94 0.25 13.57
CA GLN A 90 9.17 -0.21 14.94
C GLN A 90 7.98 0.12 15.84
N ARG A 91 7.35 1.29 15.66
CA ARG A 91 6.19 1.72 16.47
C ARG A 91 4.91 0.96 16.12
N ILE A 92 4.64 0.69 14.84
CA ILE A 92 3.43 -0.05 14.44
C ILE A 92 3.51 -1.55 14.74
N THR A 93 4.72 -2.11 14.82
CA THR A 93 4.97 -3.52 15.16
C THR A 93 5.23 -3.76 16.64
N SER A 94 5.55 -2.71 17.42
CA SER A 94 5.81 -2.81 18.85
C SER A 94 4.63 -3.41 19.62
N THR A 95 4.92 -4.25 20.61
CA THR A 95 3.94 -4.76 21.58
C THR A 95 3.97 -4.01 22.92
N ASP A 96 4.97 -3.15 23.11
CA ASP A 96 5.10 -2.30 24.29
C ASP A 96 4.07 -1.15 24.22
N PRO A 97 3.16 -1.02 25.21
CA PRO A 97 2.14 0.02 25.23
C PRO A 97 2.69 1.45 25.26
N ASP A 98 3.93 1.65 25.74
CA ASP A 98 4.57 2.96 25.84
C ASP A 98 5.24 3.37 24.52
N LEU A 99 5.53 2.39 23.65
CA LEU A 99 6.16 2.62 22.35
C LEU A 99 5.19 2.43 21.18
N GLN A 100 4.13 1.64 21.33
CA GLN A 100 3.27 1.31 20.19
C GLN A 100 2.52 2.55 19.66
N MET A 101 2.32 2.57 18.35
CA MET A 101 1.46 3.55 17.70
C MET A 101 0.32 2.83 16.94
N PRO A 102 -0.95 3.28 17.07
CA PRO A 102 -1.40 4.36 17.95
C PRO A 102 -1.27 4.02 19.45
N PRO A 103 -1.12 5.02 20.33
CA PRO A 103 -1.04 4.76 21.77
C PRO A 103 -2.39 4.25 22.28
N PRO A 104 -2.44 3.40 23.34
CA PRO A 104 -3.69 2.89 23.89
C PRO A 104 -4.72 3.98 24.21
N ALA A 105 -4.24 5.13 24.69
CA ALA A 105 -5.06 6.28 25.05
C ALA A 105 -5.80 6.92 23.86
N ALA A 106 -5.29 6.76 22.63
CA ALA A 106 -5.94 7.25 21.42
C ALA A 106 -7.20 6.46 21.05
N LYS A 107 -7.45 5.30 21.68
CA LYS A 107 -8.60 4.42 21.43
C LYS A 107 -8.78 4.06 19.95
N LYS A 108 -7.67 3.92 19.23
CA LYS A 108 -7.62 3.46 17.84
C LYS A 108 -7.12 2.01 17.80
N PRO A 109 -7.62 1.19 16.86
CA PRO A 109 -7.14 -0.17 16.71
C PRO A 109 -5.66 -0.17 16.27
N ARG A 110 -4.93 -1.19 16.70
CA ARG A 110 -3.56 -1.45 16.22
C ARG A 110 -3.58 -1.92 14.77
N PHE A 111 -2.44 -1.84 14.12
CA PHE A 111 -2.21 -2.56 12.87
C PHE A 111 -2.08 -4.05 13.21
N THR A 112 -3.10 -4.85 12.89
CA THR A 112 -3.03 -6.31 12.93
C THR A 112 -2.65 -6.82 11.54
N PRO A 113 -1.75 -7.82 11.43
CA PRO A 113 -1.71 -8.64 10.24
C PRO A 113 -2.96 -9.52 10.26
N ASP A 114 -3.89 -9.24 9.36
CA ASP A 114 -5.03 -10.12 9.08
C ASP A 114 -4.58 -11.23 8.10
#